data_AF-A0A0L6VT73-F1
#
_entry.id   AF-A0A0L6VT73-F1
#
_cell.length_a   1.000
_cell.length_b   1.000
_cell.length_c   1.000
_cell.angle_alpha   90.00
_cell.angle_beta   90.00
_cell.angle_gamma   90.00
#
_symmetry.space_group_name_H-M   'P 1'
#
loop_
_entity.id
_entity.type
_entity.pdbx_description
1 polymer ?
#
loop_
_entity_poly.entity_id
_entity_poly.type
_entity_poly.pdbx_seq_one_letter_code
_entity_poly.pdbx_strand_id
1 'polypeptide(L)'
;MSINKTYLKQIDLLHQFYNHYVHHNMLERYNKEVKESGKFNAEEEKKAIQKSWEMLRDASYKFAVEKDFPMRYRKIISDIHSHSDEEYNAKHNLYVIKTLPFPSKIANDSFRNLDKVMLDTQIVQKKRRKQRRRVPPTKPRPSIFPRPPKGVPLDFYDSEWFNQLQPNVRDVVADINSVAFLPESSDML
;
A
#
# COMPACT_ATOMS: atom_id res chain seq x y z
N MET A 1 10.30 13.70 20.23
CA MET A 1 9.99 14.98 19.56
C MET A 1 11.14 15.95 19.79
N SER A 2 11.81 16.43 18.73
CA SER A 2 12.76 17.54 18.85
C SER A 2 11.98 18.87 18.79
N ILE A 3 11.89 19.58 19.90
CA ILE A 3 11.20 20.86 19.96
C ILE A 3 12.11 21.93 19.35
N ASN A 4 11.63 22.59 18.30
CA ASN A 4 12.32 23.70 17.68
C ASN A 4 12.26 24.93 18.61
N LYS A 5 13.38 25.25 19.26
CA LYS A 5 13.46 26.29 20.31
C LYS A 5 13.39 27.72 19.77
N THR A 6 13.52 27.92 18.46
CA THR A 6 13.65 29.23 17.82
C THR A 6 12.41 30.13 18.05
N TYR A 7 11.24 29.52 18.24
CA TYR A 7 9.96 30.22 18.35
C TYR A 7 9.46 30.39 19.80
N LEU A 8 10.23 29.97 20.81
CA LEU A 8 9.81 29.99 22.22
C LEU A 8 9.46 31.40 22.75
N LYS A 9 10.01 32.45 22.13
CA LYS A 9 9.76 33.85 22.54
C LYS A 9 8.58 34.49 21.80
N GLN A 10 8.02 33.84 20.79
CA GLN A 10 6.88 34.35 20.03
C GLN A 10 5.58 33.89 20.69
N ILE A 11 5.17 34.61 21.74
CA ILE A 11 4.01 34.26 22.57
C ILE A 11 2.71 34.21 21.76
N ASP A 12 2.53 35.11 20.80
CA ASP A 12 1.33 35.13 19.94
C ASP A 12 1.21 33.85 19.10
N LEU A 13 2.34 33.38 18.57
CA LEU A 13 2.39 32.14 17.80
C LEU A 13 2.11 30.93 18.69
N LEU A 14 2.67 30.91 19.91
CA LEU A 14 2.38 29.88 20.90
C LEU A 14 0.88 29.84 21.27
N HIS A 15 0.25 30.99 21.45
CA HIS A 15 -1.20 31.09 21.69
C HIS A 15 -2.01 30.55 20.51
N GLN A 16 -1.66 30.90 19.27
CA GLN A 16 -2.34 30.37 18.09
C GLN A 16 -2.18 28.84 17.98
N PHE A 17 -0.98 28.31 18.23
CA PHE A 17 -0.75 26.86 18.24
C PHE A 17 -1.54 26.16 19.34
N TYR A 18 -1.57 26.73 20.54
CA TYR A 18 -2.37 26.20 21.64
C TYR A 18 -3.86 26.17 21.28
N ASN A 19 -4.39 27.29 20.79
CA ASN A 19 -5.81 27.40 20.42
C ASN A 19 -6.17 26.40 19.32
N HIS A 20 -5.35 26.28 18.28
CA HIS A 20 -5.56 25.28 17.23
C HIS A 20 -5.48 23.85 17.80
N TYR A 21 -4.46 23.55 18.61
CA TYR A 21 -4.30 22.21 19.16
C TYR A 21 -5.48 21.80 20.06
N VAL A 22 -5.92 22.68 20.96
CA VAL A 22 -7.00 22.39 21.90
C VAL A 22 -8.36 22.45 21.24
N HIS A 23 -8.69 23.56 20.58
CA HIS A 23 -10.06 23.80 20.09
C HIS A 23 -10.35 23.17 18.74
N HIS A 24 -9.32 22.82 17.96
CA HIS A 24 -9.49 22.10 16.70
C HIS A 24 -9.09 20.63 16.87
N ASN A 25 -7.80 20.32 17.06
CA ASN A 25 -7.33 18.94 17.03
C ASN A 25 -7.90 18.08 18.18
N MET A 26 -7.88 18.59 19.42
CA MET A 26 -8.40 17.83 20.57
C MET A 26 -9.92 17.76 20.57
N LEU A 27 -10.61 18.80 20.12
CA LEU A 27 -12.06 18.78 19.97
C LEU A 27 -12.51 17.74 18.93
N GLU A 28 -11.85 17.68 17.76
CA GLU A 28 -12.12 16.66 16.75
C GLU A 28 -11.89 15.24 17.29
N ARG A 29 -10.78 15.04 18.02
CA ARG A 29 -10.47 13.77 18.68
C ARG A 29 -11.56 13.39 19.69
N TYR A 30 -11.92 14.31 20.57
CA TYR A 30 -12.97 14.11 21.57
C TYR A 30 -14.30 13.76 20.91
N ASN A 31 -14.73 14.52 19.90
CA ASN A 31 -15.97 14.26 19.19
C ASN A 31 -16.02 12.89 18.50
N LYS A 32 -14.88 12.37 18.04
CA LYS A 32 -14.78 11.00 17.50
C LYS A 32 -14.92 9.95 18.59
N GLU A 33 -14.23 10.13 19.71
CA GLU A 33 -14.25 9.21 20.85
C GLU A 33 -15.63 9.16 21.54
N VAL A 34 -16.33 10.30 21.62
CA VAL A 34 -17.72 10.36 22.14
C VAL A 34 -18.68 9.55 21.27
N LYS A 35 -18.49 9.57 19.94
CA LYS A 35 -19.34 8.81 19.01
C LYS A 35 -19.06 7.30 19.08
N GLU A 36 -17.78 6.95 19.14
CA GLU A 36 -17.33 5.57 19.13
C GLU A 36 -15.95 5.48 19.80
N SER A 37 -15.91 4.79 20.95
CA SER A 37 -14.68 4.62 21.71
C SER A 37 -13.60 3.91 20.90
N GLY A 38 -12.40 4.48 20.87
CA GLY A 38 -11.23 3.94 20.16
C GLY A 38 -11.19 4.27 18.66
N LYS A 39 -12.20 4.96 18.12
CA LYS A 39 -12.26 5.31 16.69
C LYS A 39 -11.07 6.13 16.23
N PHE A 40 -10.60 7.08 17.04
CA PHE A 40 -9.48 7.93 16.65
C PHE A 40 -8.20 7.11 16.46
N ASN A 41 -7.89 6.24 17.42
CA ASN A 41 -6.71 5.38 17.35
C ASN A 41 -6.78 4.43 16.15
N ALA A 42 -7.94 3.82 15.91
CA ALA A 42 -8.15 2.94 14.76
C ALA A 42 -7.96 3.67 13.41
N GLU A 43 -8.42 4.93 13.31
CA GLU A 43 -8.19 5.76 12.12
C GLU A 43 -6.72 6.14 11.95
N GLU A 44 -6.00 6.46 13.03
CA GLU A 44 -4.56 6.73 12.97
C GLU A 44 -3.76 5.50 12.53
N GLU A 45 -4.06 4.33 13.08
CA GLU A 45 -3.44 3.07 12.65
C GLU A 45 -3.70 2.80 11.16
N LYS A 46 -4.94 3.01 10.72
CA LYS A 46 -5.31 2.86 9.30
C LYS A 46 -4.55 3.84 8.40
N LYS A 47 -4.38 5.10 8.82
CA LYS A 47 -3.58 6.12 8.12
C LYS A 47 -2.11 5.74 8.05
N ALA A 48 -1.54 5.20 9.13
CA ALA A 48 -0.15 4.74 9.15
C ALA A 48 0.08 3.58 8.17
N ILE A 49 -0.86 2.63 8.11
CA ILE A 49 -0.83 1.53 7.13
C ILE A 49 -0.93 2.08 5.70
N GLN A 50 -1.91 2.96 5.43
CA GLN A 50 -2.05 3.59 4.12
C GLN A 50 -0.79 4.34 3.69
N LYS A 51 -0.16 5.08 4.60
CA LYS A 51 1.08 5.81 4.30
C LYS A 51 2.22 4.86 3.93
N SER A 52 2.30 3.72 4.59
CA SER A 52 3.27 2.67 4.25
C SER A 52 3.07 2.15 2.83
N TRP A 53 1.83 2.05 2.34
CA TRP A 53 1.55 1.61 0.97
C TRP A 53 1.95 2.63 -0.06
N GLU A 54 1.63 3.91 0.18
CA GLU A 54 2.04 4.99 -0.71
C GLU A 54 3.56 4.96 -0.89
N MET A 55 4.31 4.81 0.20
CA MET A 55 5.77 4.71 0.15
C MET A 55 6.26 3.49 -0.63
N LEU A 56 5.62 2.34 -0.46
CA LEU A 56 5.97 1.12 -1.19
C LEU A 56 5.69 1.28 -2.69
N ARG A 57 4.49 1.72 -3.03
CA ARG A 57 4.06 2.01 -4.40
C ARG A 57 5.03 2.98 -5.06
N ASP A 58 5.36 4.10 -4.41
CA ASP A 58 6.26 5.11 -4.97
C ASP A 58 7.66 4.54 -5.23
N ALA A 59 8.16 3.72 -4.30
CA ALA A 59 9.45 3.05 -4.47
C ALA A 59 9.43 2.05 -5.63
N SER A 60 8.39 1.23 -5.73
CA SER A 60 8.22 0.23 -6.78
C SER A 60 8.00 0.87 -8.15
N TYR A 61 7.21 1.93 -8.22
CA TYR A 61 6.96 2.68 -9.45
C TYR A 61 8.24 3.36 -9.93
N LYS A 62 8.95 4.04 -9.04
CA LYS A 62 10.24 4.67 -9.37
C LYS A 62 11.24 3.64 -9.91
N PHE A 63 11.32 2.46 -9.29
CA PHE A 63 12.18 1.38 -9.77
C PHE A 63 11.77 0.89 -11.17
N ALA A 64 10.47 0.70 -11.42
CA ALA A 64 9.95 0.29 -12.71
C ALA A 64 10.17 1.34 -13.82
N VAL A 65 10.17 2.62 -13.46
CA VAL A 65 10.54 3.71 -14.36
C VAL A 65 12.03 3.67 -14.68
N GLU A 66 12.89 3.60 -13.65
CA GLU A 66 14.36 3.53 -13.82
C GLU A 66 14.86 2.30 -14.59
N LYS A 67 14.07 1.22 -14.60
CA LYS A 67 14.40 -0.05 -15.28
C LYS A 67 13.65 -0.26 -16.59
N ASP A 68 12.99 0.77 -17.11
CA ASP A 68 12.32 0.69 -18.42
C ASP A 68 11.25 -0.42 -18.54
N PHE A 69 10.53 -0.67 -17.45
CA PHE A 69 9.46 -1.68 -17.46
C PHE A 69 8.36 -1.29 -18.47
N PRO A 70 7.75 -2.28 -19.15
CA PRO A 70 6.61 -2.04 -20.02
C PRO A 70 5.48 -1.26 -19.32
N MET A 71 4.81 -0.40 -20.09
CA MET A 71 3.74 0.48 -19.58
C MET A 71 2.60 -0.31 -18.91
N ARG A 72 2.32 -1.54 -19.39
CA ARG A 72 1.34 -2.46 -18.80
C ARG A 72 1.63 -2.74 -17.31
N TYR A 73 2.88 -3.00 -16.94
CA TYR A 73 3.27 -3.23 -15.55
C TYR A 73 3.29 -1.94 -14.73
N ARG A 74 3.77 -0.84 -15.31
CA ARG A 74 3.79 0.46 -14.64
C ARG A 74 2.38 0.90 -14.25
N LYS A 75 1.37 0.64 -15.08
CA LYS A 75 -0.05 0.92 -14.78
C LYS A 75 -0.50 0.19 -13.51
N ILE A 76 -0.24 -1.12 -13.40
CA ILE A 76 -0.59 -1.91 -12.21
C ILE A 76 0.19 -1.41 -10.97
N ILE A 77 1.50 -1.20 -11.10
CA ILE A 77 2.35 -0.78 -9.97
C ILE A 77 1.97 0.62 -9.46
N SER A 78 1.44 1.49 -10.33
CA SER A 78 1.06 2.87 -9.98
C SER A 78 -0.20 2.98 -9.12
N ASP A 79 -1.02 1.93 -9.07
CA ASP A 79 -2.23 1.95 -8.28
C ASP A 79 -1.97 1.48 -6.83
N ILE A 80 -2.49 2.22 -5.85
CA ILE A 80 -2.27 1.93 -4.42
C ILE A 80 -2.93 0.60 -4.03
N HIS A 81 -4.11 0.33 -4.57
CA HIS A 81 -4.91 -0.85 -4.21
C HIS A 81 -4.37 -2.14 -4.82
N SER A 82 -3.39 -2.05 -5.71
CA SER A 82 -2.67 -3.21 -6.27
C SER A 82 -1.58 -3.74 -5.34
N HIS A 83 -1.21 -3.00 -4.29
CA HIS A 83 -0.20 -3.41 -3.31
C HIS A 83 -0.84 -3.98 -2.03
N SER A 84 -0.26 -5.05 -1.50
CA SER A 84 -0.75 -5.70 -0.28
C SER A 84 -0.37 -4.96 1.00
N ASP A 85 -1.24 -5.07 2.01
CA ASP A 85 -1.01 -4.43 3.30
C ASP A 85 0.16 -5.04 4.07
N GLU A 86 0.75 -4.23 4.97
CA GLU A 86 1.75 -4.70 5.90
C GLU A 86 1.33 -4.36 7.33
N GLU A 87 1.38 -5.35 8.21
CA GLU A 87 1.20 -5.17 9.64
C GLU A 87 2.51 -5.50 10.36
N TYR A 88 2.95 -4.59 11.24
CA TYR A 88 4.17 -4.81 12.00
C TYR A 88 3.96 -5.86 13.09
N ASN A 89 4.78 -6.91 13.09
CA ASN A 89 4.80 -7.91 14.14
C ASN A 89 6.00 -7.68 15.07
N ALA A 90 5.72 -7.13 16.25
CA ALA A 90 6.74 -6.82 17.25
C ALA A 90 7.51 -8.07 17.75
N LYS A 91 6.86 -9.24 17.83
CA LYS A 91 7.49 -10.47 18.35
C LYS A 91 8.65 -10.94 17.49
N HIS A 92 8.51 -10.80 16.18
CA HIS A 92 9.50 -11.25 15.21
C HIS A 92 10.31 -10.08 14.60
N ASN A 93 9.98 -8.83 14.96
CA ASN A 93 10.54 -7.61 14.40
C ASN A 93 10.49 -7.58 12.86
N LEU A 94 9.33 -7.94 12.30
CA LEU A 94 9.12 -8.02 10.85
C LEU A 94 7.68 -7.70 10.46
N TYR A 95 7.51 -7.24 9.23
CA TYR A 95 6.22 -6.87 8.68
C TYR A 95 5.59 -8.07 8.01
N VAL A 96 4.35 -8.36 8.39
CA VAL A 96 3.54 -9.46 7.86
C VAL A 96 2.67 -8.91 6.74
N ILE A 97 2.80 -9.49 5.54
CA ILE A 97 2.02 -9.08 4.37
C ILE A 97 0.60 -9.65 4.50
N LYS A 98 -0.42 -8.80 4.53
CA LYS A 98 -1.81 -9.25 4.49
C LYS A 98 -2.17 -9.70 3.08
N THR A 99 -3.06 -10.68 3.02
CA THR A 99 -3.53 -11.25 1.77
C THR A 99 -4.73 -10.43 1.29
N LEU A 100 -4.62 -9.92 0.07
CA LEU A 100 -5.76 -9.36 -0.65
C LEU A 100 -6.62 -10.51 -1.20
N PRO A 101 -7.95 -10.37 -1.23
CA PRO A 101 -8.84 -11.47 -1.64
C PRO A 101 -8.98 -11.62 -3.16
N PHE A 102 -8.65 -10.59 -3.92
CA PHE A 102 -8.92 -10.49 -5.35
C PHE A 102 -7.76 -10.78 -6.32
N PRO A 103 -6.47 -10.64 -5.98
CA PRO A 103 -5.42 -10.80 -6.98
C PRO A 103 -5.15 -12.27 -7.26
N SER A 104 -4.88 -12.58 -8.52
CA SER A 104 -4.48 -13.90 -8.97
C SER A 104 -3.17 -14.33 -8.31
N LYS A 105 -2.91 -15.64 -8.30
CA LYS A 105 -1.62 -16.18 -7.83
C LYS A 105 -0.45 -15.59 -8.63
N ILE A 106 -0.62 -15.43 -9.93
CA ILE A 106 0.39 -14.88 -10.85
C ILE A 106 0.69 -13.41 -10.51
N ALA A 107 -0.34 -12.60 -10.25
CA ALA A 107 -0.15 -11.22 -9.83
C ALA A 107 0.63 -11.14 -8.51
N ASN A 108 0.21 -11.92 -7.50
CA ASN A 108 0.90 -11.99 -6.22
C ASN A 108 2.38 -12.39 -6.34
N ASP A 109 2.68 -13.41 -7.14
CA ASP A 109 4.05 -13.88 -7.36
C ASP A 109 4.88 -12.84 -8.14
N SER A 110 4.27 -12.10 -9.07
CA SER A 110 4.91 -11.01 -9.81
C SER A 110 5.33 -9.86 -8.90
N PHE A 111 4.45 -9.40 -8.00
CA PHE A 111 4.79 -8.37 -7.01
C PHE A 111 5.89 -8.84 -6.04
N ARG A 112 5.84 -10.10 -5.61
CA ARG A 112 6.90 -10.69 -4.77
C ARG A 112 8.25 -10.74 -5.49
N ASN A 113 8.26 -11.07 -6.77
CA ASN A 113 9.47 -11.10 -7.56
C ASN A 113 10.02 -9.69 -7.77
N LEU A 114 9.16 -8.70 -8.03
CA LEU A 114 9.55 -7.30 -8.08
C LEU A 114 10.21 -6.83 -6.78
N ASP A 115 9.61 -7.15 -5.64
CA ASP A 115 10.17 -6.81 -4.32
C ASP A 115 11.55 -7.44 -4.07
N LYS A 116 11.73 -8.71 -4.47
CA LYS A 116 13.02 -9.40 -4.39
C LYS A 116 14.07 -8.72 -5.27
N VAL A 117 13.75 -8.46 -6.54
CA VAL A 117 14.65 -7.81 -7.50
C VAL A 117 15.05 -6.41 -7.03
N MET A 118 14.12 -5.64 -6.45
CA MET A 118 14.41 -4.34 -5.86
C MET A 118 15.41 -4.44 -4.70
N LEU A 119 15.23 -5.44 -3.84
CA LEU A 119 16.09 -5.69 -2.69
C LEU A 119 17.50 -6.13 -3.11
N ASP A 120 17.59 -7.09 -4.04
CA ASP A 120 18.85 -7.60 -4.57
C ASP A 120 19.62 -6.49 -5.29
N THR A 121 18.92 -5.64 -6.06
CA THR A 121 19.53 -4.48 -6.72
C THR A 121 20.12 -3.50 -5.70
N GLN A 122 19.45 -3.26 -4.57
CA GLN A 122 19.97 -2.39 -3.50
C GLN A 122 21.24 -2.98 -2.87
N ILE A 123 21.28 -4.30 -2.65
CA ILE A 123 22.43 -5.02 -2.10
C ILE A 123 23.62 -4.92 -3.05
N VAL A 124 23.42 -5.20 -4.35
CA VAL A 124 24.48 -5.12 -5.37
C VAL A 124 25.04 -3.71 -5.49
N GLN A 125 24.18 -2.68 -5.42
CA GLN A 125 24.60 -1.27 -5.44
C GLN A 125 25.28 -0.80 -4.15
N LYS A 126 25.51 -1.69 -3.17
CA LYS A 126 26.03 -1.38 -1.83
C LYS A 126 25.27 -0.24 -1.13
N LYS A 127 24.01 -0.02 -1.51
CA LYS A 127 23.14 0.94 -0.86
C LYS A 127 22.68 0.33 0.46
N ARG A 128 22.64 1.13 1.51
CA ARG A 128 22.02 0.71 2.77
C ARG A 128 20.57 0.29 2.47
N ARG A 129 20.19 -0.91 2.92
CA ARG A 129 18.83 -1.43 2.77
C ARG A 129 17.83 -0.41 3.32
N LYS A 130 17.02 0.18 2.44
CA LYS A 130 15.96 1.13 2.82
C LYS A 130 14.60 0.44 2.98
N GLN A 131 14.44 -0.74 2.38
CA GLN A 131 13.19 -1.51 2.47
C GLN A 131 13.10 -2.34 3.75
N ARG A 132 11.90 -2.32 4.35
CA ARG A 132 11.53 -3.13 5.51
C ARG A 132 11.66 -4.63 5.20
N ARG A 133 11.90 -5.44 6.23
CA ARG A 133 11.85 -6.89 6.10
C ARG A 133 10.40 -7.35 6.16
N ARG A 134 9.95 -8.03 5.11
CA ARG A 134 8.56 -8.41 4.90
C ARG A 134 8.47 -9.90 4.60
N VAL A 135 7.46 -10.56 5.16
CA VAL A 135 7.26 -12.00 4.99
C VAL A 135 5.77 -12.28 4.83
N PRO A 136 5.37 -13.15 3.87
CA PRO A 136 4.01 -13.64 3.82
C PRO A 136 3.71 -14.48 5.08
N PRO A 137 2.52 -14.35 5.69
CA PRO A 137 2.17 -15.13 6.86
C PRO A 137 1.98 -16.60 6.49
N THR A 138 2.28 -17.49 7.44
CA THR A 138 2.00 -18.94 7.31
C THR A 138 0.51 -19.21 7.09
N LYS A 139 -0.36 -18.41 7.72
CA LYS A 139 -1.82 -18.44 7.51
C LYS A 139 -2.25 -17.11 6.90
N PRO A 140 -2.97 -17.10 5.76
CA PRO A 140 -3.48 -15.86 5.16
C PRO A 140 -4.21 -14.99 6.18
N ARG A 141 -3.87 -13.70 6.21
CA ARG A 141 -4.56 -12.71 7.05
C ARG A 141 -5.23 -11.71 6.12
N PRO A 142 -6.55 -11.53 6.17
CA PRO A 142 -7.23 -10.63 5.26
C PRO A 142 -6.77 -9.18 5.48
N SER A 143 -6.60 -8.46 4.38
CA SER A 143 -6.39 -7.01 4.35
C SER A 143 -7.54 -6.25 5.03
N ILE A 144 -7.23 -5.10 5.63
CA ILE A 144 -8.24 -4.19 6.20
C ILE A 144 -8.96 -3.40 5.09
N PHE A 145 -8.41 -3.39 3.87
CA PHE A 145 -8.89 -2.59 2.77
C PHE A 145 -9.40 -3.52 1.66
N PRO A 146 -10.72 -3.75 1.60
CA PRO A 146 -11.31 -4.71 0.67
C PRO A 146 -11.45 -4.18 -0.76
N ARG A 147 -11.09 -2.91 -1.01
CA ARG A 147 -11.36 -2.26 -2.30
C ARG A 147 -10.37 -2.76 -3.36
N PRO A 148 -10.86 -3.38 -4.46
CA PRO A 148 -10.00 -3.77 -5.55
C PRO A 148 -9.50 -2.53 -6.33
N PRO A 149 -8.34 -2.63 -7.00
CA PRO A 149 -7.92 -1.66 -8.00
C PRO A 149 -8.97 -1.56 -9.11
N LYS A 150 -8.98 -0.45 -9.86
CA LYS A 150 -9.88 -0.25 -11.00
C LYS A 150 -9.10 -0.01 -12.27
N GLY A 151 -9.59 -0.55 -13.38
CA GLY A 151 -8.98 -0.39 -14.71
C GLY A 151 -7.59 -1.05 -14.81
N VAL A 152 -7.29 -2.03 -13.96
CA VAL A 152 -6.10 -2.87 -14.11
C VAL A 152 -6.42 -4.07 -15.01
N PRO A 153 -5.40 -4.69 -15.63
CA PRO A 153 -5.56 -5.80 -16.56
C PRO A 153 -6.31 -6.99 -15.98
N LEU A 154 -7.03 -7.71 -16.84
CA LEU A 154 -7.96 -8.77 -16.43
C LEU A 154 -7.28 -9.89 -15.62
N ASP A 155 -6.08 -10.30 -16.02
CA ASP A 155 -5.29 -11.36 -15.40
C ASP A 155 -4.64 -10.98 -14.06
N PHE A 156 -4.78 -9.72 -13.65
CA PHE A 156 -4.47 -9.31 -12.29
C PHE A 156 -5.42 -9.99 -11.29
N TYR A 157 -6.69 -10.21 -11.66
CA TYR A 157 -7.69 -10.75 -10.76
C TYR A 157 -7.72 -12.27 -10.78
N ASP A 158 -8.03 -12.87 -9.62
CA ASP A 158 -8.39 -14.27 -9.53
C ASP A 158 -9.68 -14.54 -10.31
N SER A 159 -9.67 -15.61 -11.12
CA SER A 159 -10.78 -15.92 -12.02
C SER A 159 -12.05 -16.29 -11.28
N GLU A 160 -11.97 -16.97 -10.13
CA GLU A 160 -13.16 -17.33 -9.36
C GLU A 160 -13.74 -16.08 -8.71
N TRP A 161 -12.89 -15.26 -8.09
CA TRP A 161 -13.31 -14.01 -7.48
C TRP A 161 -13.95 -13.05 -8.50
N PHE A 162 -13.33 -12.86 -9.67
CA PHE A 162 -13.85 -11.98 -10.71
C PHE A 162 -15.19 -12.47 -11.27
N ASN A 163 -15.33 -13.78 -11.47
CA ASN A 163 -16.55 -14.38 -12.00
C ASN A 163 -17.72 -14.44 -11.00
N GLN A 164 -17.49 -14.12 -9.73
CA GLN A 164 -18.57 -13.95 -8.74
C GLN A 164 -19.15 -12.53 -8.75
N LEU A 165 -18.47 -11.55 -9.37
CA LEU A 165 -18.94 -10.17 -9.45
C LEU A 165 -20.14 -10.05 -10.40
N GLN A 166 -21.00 -9.07 -10.16
CA GLN A 166 -22.06 -8.70 -11.11
C GLN A 166 -21.44 -8.14 -12.41
N PRO A 167 -22.05 -8.35 -13.60
CA PRO A 167 -21.49 -7.93 -14.88
C PRO A 167 -21.13 -6.44 -14.95
N ASN A 168 -22.03 -5.56 -14.49
CA ASN A 168 -21.81 -4.11 -14.40
C ASN A 168 -20.59 -3.74 -13.53
N VAL A 169 -20.27 -4.52 -12.49
CA VAL A 169 -19.10 -4.30 -11.63
C VAL A 169 -17.83 -4.77 -12.33
N ARG A 170 -17.88 -5.86 -13.08
CA ARG A 170 -16.73 -6.39 -13.84
C ARG A 170 -16.17 -5.35 -14.80
N ASP A 171 -17.05 -4.68 -15.56
CA ASP A 171 -16.70 -3.66 -16.54
C ASP A 171 -16.00 -2.44 -15.91
N VAL A 172 -16.32 -2.14 -14.64
CA VAL A 172 -15.72 -1.01 -13.90
C VAL A 172 -14.40 -1.42 -13.23
N VAL A 173 -14.30 -2.68 -12.81
CA VAL A 173 -13.17 -3.19 -12.04
C VAL A 173 -11.98 -3.50 -12.95
N ALA A 174 -12.18 -4.30 -13.99
CA ALA A 174 -11.10 -4.76 -14.85
C ALA A 174 -11.12 -4.11 -16.23
N ASP A 175 -9.92 -3.88 -16.78
CA ASP A 175 -9.74 -3.54 -18.19
C ASP A 175 -9.70 -4.83 -19.02
N ILE A 176 -10.87 -5.23 -19.52
CA ILE A 176 -11.12 -6.51 -20.23
C ILE A 176 -10.25 -6.63 -21.50
N ASN A 177 -9.86 -5.51 -22.10
CA ASN A 177 -9.07 -5.49 -23.33
C ASN A 177 -7.56 -5.60 -23.08
N SER A 178 -7.13 -5.74 -21.82
CA SER A 178 -5.71 -5.73 -21.45
C SER A 178 -5.34 -6.89 -20.54
N VAL A 179 -4.13 -7.39 -20.77
CA VAL A 179 -3.54 -8.52 -20.04
C VAL A 179 -2.07 -8.21 -19.77
N ALA A 180 -1.55 -8.51 -18.57
CA ALA A 180 -0.22 -8.07 -18.14
C ALA A 180 0.82 -9.17 -17.95
N PHE A 181 0.41 -10.34 -17.47
CA PHE A 181 1.24 -11.44 -17.00
C PHE A 181 1.24 -12.64 -17.95
N LEU A 182 0.72 -12.50 -19.17
CA LEU A 182 0.88 -13.53 -20.19
C LEU A 182 2.37 -13.71 -20.54
N PRO A 183 2.84 -14.96 -20.69
CA PRO A 183 4.15 -15.22 -21.27
C PRO A 183 4.19 -14.65 -22.70
N GLU A 184 5.35 -14.12 -23.10
CA GLU A 184 5.49 -13.63 -24.47
C GLU A 184 5.37 -14.79 -25.46
N SER A 185 4.77 -14.51 -26.63
CA SER A 185 4.41 -15.51 -27.64
C SER A 185 5.59 -16.33 -28.18
N SER A 186 6.83 -15.95 -27.88
CA SER A 186 8.03 -16.73 -28.22
C SER A 186 8.14 -18.05 -27.46
N ASP A 187 7.48 -18.18 -26.32
CA ASP A 187 7.54 -19.38 -25.46
C ASP A 187 6.40 -20.39 -25.76
N MET A 188 5.57 -20.12 -26.76
CA MET A 188 4.42 -20.96 -27.17
C MET A 188 4.62 -21.67 -28.53
N LEU A 189 5.85 -21.74 -29.05
CA LEU A 189 6.24 -22.51 -30.24
C LEU A 189 7.40 -23.46 -29.90
#